data_AF-A0A356FTE0-F1
#
_entry.id   AF-A0A356FTE0-F1
#
_cell.length_a   1.000
_cell.length_b   1.000
_cell.length_c   1.000
_cell.angle_alpha   90.00
_cell.angle_beta   90.00
_cell.angle_gamma   90.00
#
_symmetry.space_group_name_H-M   'P 1'
#
loop_
_entity.id
_entity.type
_entity.pdbx_description
1 polymer ?
#
loop_
_entity_poly.entity_id
_entity_poly.type
_entity_poly.pdbx_seq_one_letter_code
_entity_poly.pdbx_strand_id
1 'polypeptide(L)' 'MGHAGAIVSSSGAGTAEAKFAAMQEAGISIARNPSEIAKALLRIYKA' A
#
# COMPACT_ATOMS: atom_id res chain seq x y z
N MET A 1 1.38 -15.92 -2.75
CA MET A 1 0.26 -15.49 -3.61
C MET A 1 -0.71 -16.66 -3.80
N GLY A 2 -1.71 -16.82 -2.92
CA GLY A 2 -2.70 -17.92 -2.99
C GLY A 2 -4.10 -17.49 -3.43
N HIS A 3 -4.38 -16.18 -3.44
CA HIS A 3 -5.61 -15.62 -3.99
C HIS A 3 -5.49 -15.49 -5.51
N ALA A 4 -6.53 -15.88 -6.26
CA ALA A 4 -6.49 -15.92 -7.72
C ALA A 4 -6.08 -14.59 -8.38
N GLY A 5 -6.49 -13.44 -7.80
CA GLY A 5 -6.14 -12.11 -8.30
C GLY A 5 -4.83 -11.54 -7.75
N ALA A 6 -4.13 -12.24 -6.86
CA ALA A 6 -2.86 -11.79 -6.31
C ALA A 6 -1.74 -12.15 -7.29
N ILE A 7 -1.63 -11.41 -8.40
CA ILE A 7 -0.66 -11.63 -9.48
C ILE A 7 -0.07 -10.30 -9.97
N VAL A 8 1.22 -10.32 -10.33
CA VAL A 8 1.86 -9.26 -11.12
C VAL A 8 1.92 -9.75 -12.56
N SER A 9 1.40 -8.96 -13.50
CA SER A 9 1.34 -9.36 -14.91
C SER A 9 2.74 -9.43 -15.53
N SER A 10 2.86 -10.14 -16.66
CA SER A 10 4.09 -10.16 -17.47
C SER A 10 4.51 -8.77 -17.98
N SER A 11 3.56 -7.82 -18.08
CA SER A 11 3.81 -6.41 -18.38
C SER A 11 4.27 -5.58 -17.17
N GLY A 12 4.41 -6.19 -15.99
CA GLY A 12 4.84 -5.53 -14.75
C GLY A 12 3.74 -4.77 -14.01
N ALA A 13 2.48 -4.86 -14.44
CA ALA A 13 1.36 -4.23 -13.75
C ALA A 13 0.93 -5.04 -12.51
N GLY A 14 0.48 -4.34 -11.47
CA GLY A 14 -0.04 -4.97 -10.24
C GLY A 14 0.96 -5.10 -9.09
N THR A 15 2.18 -4.57 -9.22
CA THR A 15 3.18 -4.57 -8.15
C THR A 15 2.71 -3.81 -6.90
N ALA A 16 3.27 -4.17 -5.74
CA ALA A 16 3.00 -3.46 -4.50
C ALA A 16 3.56 -2.04 -4.53
N GLU A 17 4.74 -1.87 -5.13
CA GLU A 17 5.46 -0.60 -5.27
C GLU A 17 4.65 0.41 -6.07
N ALA A 18 4.06 0.02 -7.20
CA ALA A 18 3.22 0.90 -8.00
C ALA A 18 1.97 1.37 -7.21
N LYS A 19 1.38 0.48 -6.39
CA LYS A 19 0.25 0.84 -5.52
C LYS A 19 0.68 1.81 -4.44
N PHE A 20 1.84 1.60 -3.82
CA PHE A 20 2.37 2.52 -2.81
C PHE A 20 2.64 3.91 -3.40
N ALA A 21 3.28 3.99 -4.58
CA ALA A 21 3.58 5.26 -5.24
C ALA A 21 2.29 6.05 -5.54
N ALA A 22 1.29 5.40 -6.14
CA ALA A 22 0.01 6.05 -6.47
C ALA A 22 -0.74 6.54 -5.22
N MET A 23 -0.74 5.75 -4.15
CA MET A 23 -1.36 6.16 -2.89
C MET A 23 -0.61 7.33 -2.22
N GLN A 24 0.72 7.33 -2.26
CA GLN A 24 1.54 8.43 -1.73
C GLN A 24 1.35 9.72 -2.53
N GLU A 25 1.27 9.62 -3.86
CA GLU A 25 0.97 10.75 -4.74
C GLU A 25 -0.43 11.35 -4.44
N ALA A 26 -1.39 10.49 -4.08
CA ALA A 26 -2.71 10.92 -3.61
C ALA A 26 -2.73 11.45 -2.15
N GLY A 27 -1.58 11.52 -1.47
CA GLY A 27 -1.46 12.01 -0.10
C GLY A 27 -1.91 11.02 0.98
N ILE A 28 -2.03 9.72 0.66
CA ILE A 28 -2.45 8.69 1.62
C ILE A 28 -1.27 8.29 2.51
N SER A 29 -1.52 8.21 3.83
CA SER A 29 -0.55 7.65 4.79
C SER A 29 -0.46 6.13 4.64
N ILE A 30 0.75 5.62 4.43
CA ILE A 30 1.01 4.19 4.20
C ILE A 30 1.87 3.59 5.30
N ALA A 31 1.58 2.35 5.68
CA ALA A 31 2.48 1.49 6.44
C ALA A 31 3.16 0.49 5.49
N ARG A 32 4.49 0.33 5.60
CA ARG A 32 5.26 -0.63 4.78
C ARG A 32 5.19 -2.05 5.33
N ASN A 33 4.86 -2.19 6.61
CA ASN A 33 4.67 -3.45 7.29
C ASN A 33 3.28 -3.50 7.94
N PRO A 34 2.60 -4.66 7.95
CA PRO A 34 1.30 -4.79 8.61
C PRO A 34 1.32 -4.40 10.10
N SER A 35 2.43 -4.65 10.79
CA SER A 35 2.62 -4.29 12.20
C SER A 35 2.67 -2.78 12.48
N GLU A 36 2.80 -1.95 11.43
CA GLU A 36 2.93 -0.49 11.54
C GLU A 36 1.66 0.25 11.14
N ILE A 37 0.58 -0.44 10.78
CA ILE A 37 -0.68 0.17 10.32
C ILE A 37 -1.22 1.17 11.35
N ALA A 38 -1.23 0.81 12.63
CA ALA A 38 -1.68 1.72 13.70
C ALA A 38 -0.83 3.00 13.77
N LYS A 39 0.50 2.90 13.59
CA LYS A 39 1.39 4.06 13.57
C LYS A 39 1.10 4.98 12.36
N ALA A 40 0.81 4.40 11.20
CA ALA A 40 0.46 5.16 10.00
C ALA A 40 -0.86 5.92 10.15
N LEU A 41 -1.86 5.32 10.82
CA LEU A 41 -3.12 5.98 11.18
C LEU A 41 -2.87 7.14 12.16
N LEU A 42 -2.18 6.87 13.28
CA LEU A 42 -1.93 7.87 14.32
C LEU A 42 -1.17 9.10 13.80
N ARG A 43 -0.36 8.96 12.75
CA ARG A 43 0.32 10.09 12.09
C ARG A 43 -0.64 11.12 11.51
N ILE A 44 -1.79 10.69 11.00
CA ILE A 44 -2.77 11.56 10.32
C ILE A 44 -4.04 11.79 11.13
N TYR A 45 -4.22 11.03 12.22
CA TYR A 45 -5.37 11.17 13.10
C TYR A 45 -5.32 12.52 13.82
N LYS A 46 -6.34 13.36 13.61
CA LYS A 46 -6.56 14.60 14.35
C LYS A 46 -7.71 14.33 15.32
N ALA A 47 -7.46 14.53 16.61
CA ALA A 47 -8.47 14.44 17.66
C ALA A 47 -9.47 15.59 17.56
#